data_AF-G2T5Y5-F1
#
_entry.id   AF-G2T5Y5-F1
#
_cell.length_a   1.000
_cell.length_b   1.000
_cell.length_c   1.000
_cell.angle_alpha   90.00
_cell.angle_beta   90.00
_cell.angle_gamma   90.00
#
_symmetry.space_group_name_H-M   'P 1'
#
loop_
_entity.id
_entity.type
_entity.pdbx_description
1 polymer ?
#
loop_
_entity_poly.entity_id
_entity_poly.type
_entity_poly.pdbx_seq_one_letter_code
_entity_poly.pdbx_strand_id
1 'polypeptide(L)'
;MSAQDKTEQVLREMHIMYANSEMYDKATNRVIIDKKKALNLLQRLNVCIYELMEEHELTQQSRDAAERQFRRKTDGIVEDANRMAEDVYAGSVMYTDEALRRVQDIMQDAMDSVREICDKMNDALAQEKSNVRRDQSELKSHLEDLRDTNKYMNLIEQRNKEIAKERAKRGQEKEEATSVYASVKPEIKINEEYFEKNGIPLETEEPEEEPEKNTGETGAEIKVNLDAEYFKWKEDADGGKEEKKPERHSFFGKRSK
;
A
#
# COMPACT_ATOMS: atom_id res chain seq x y z
N MET A 1 31.50 64.35 -33.20
CA MET A 1 32.92 64.22 -32.87
C MET A 1 33.00 64.14 -31.35
N SER A 2 33.47 63.01 -30.82
CA SER A 2 33.75 62.84 -29.37
C SER A 2 34.87 63.80 -28.94
N ALA A 3 34.97 64.07 -27.64
CA ALA A 3 36.17 64.69 -27.06
C ALA A 3 37.47 63.95 -27.45
N GLN A 4 37.43 62.62 -27.66
CA GLN A 4 38.55 61.86 -28.20
C GLN A 4 38.98 62.38 -29.59
N ASP A 5 38.05 62.43 -30.55
CA ASP A 5 38.31 62.95 -31.91
C ASP A 5 38.92 64.36 -31.88
N LYS A 6 38.41 65.22 -30.98
CA LYS A 6 38.91 66.60 -30.80
C LYS A 6 40.34 66.61 -30.25
N THR A 7 40.66 65.82 -29.22
CA THR A 7 42.05 65.71 -28.73
C THR A 7 42.99 65.18 -29.80
N GLU A 8 42.57 64.17 -30.57
CA GLU A 8 43.39 63.61 -31.65
C GLU A 8 43.63 64.65 -32.74
N GLN A 9 42.63 65.45 -33.11
CA GLN A 9 42.81 66.57 -34.04
C GLN A 9 43.82 67.60 -33.51
N VAL A 10 43.72 68.03 -32.25
CA VAL A 10 44.66 69.00 -31.66
C VAL A 10 46.08 68.43 -31.58
N LEU A 11 46.23 67.15 -31.25
CA LEU A 11 47.52 66.46 -31.26
C LEU A 11 48.09 66.34 -32.67
N ARG A 12 47.28 66.05 -33.70
CA ARG A 12 47.69 66.06 -35.10
C ARG A 12 48.14 67.46 -35.54
N GLU A 13 47.42 68.51 -35.17
CA GLU A 13 47.81 69.91 -35.42
C GLU A 13 49.16 70.27 -34.75
N MET A 14 49.42 69.77 -33.53
CA MET A 14 50.73 69.92 -32.87
C MET A 14 51.85 69.17 -33.60
N HIS A 15 51.65 67.91 -34.00
CA HIS A 15 52.67 67.16 -34.75
C HIS A 15 52.99 67.81 -36.10
N ILE A 16 51.99 68.34 -36.80
CA ILE A 16 52.17 69.12 -38.04
C ILE A 16 52.94 70.42 -37.77
N MET A 17 52.68 71.10 -36.63
CA MET A 17 53.47 72.27 -36.22
C MET A 17 54.96 71.92 -36.05
N TYR A 18 55.28 70.85 -35.30
CA TYR A 18 56.66 70.43 -35.08
C TYR A 18 57.37 69.95 -36.35
N ALA A 19 56.65 69.30 -37.27
CA ALA A 19 57.20 68.81 -38.54
C ALA A 19 57.51 69.95 -39.54
N ASN A 20 56.72 71.03 -39.53
CA ASN A 20 56.85 72.15 -40.46
C ASN A 20 57.74 73.29 -39.94
N SER A 21 58.18 73.25 -38.68
CA SER A 21 58.99 74.30 -38.04
C SER A 21 60.49 74.16 -38.31
N GLU A 22 61.17 75.28 -38.51
CA GLU A 22 62.59 75.34 -38.87
C GLU A 22 63.53 74.93 -37.72
N MET A 23 64.60 74.21 -38.05
CA MET A 23 65.66 73.83 -37.10
C MET A 23 66.60 75.02 -36.83
N TYR A 24 66.64 75.46 -35.57
CA TYR A 24 67.57 76.49 -35.07
C TYR A 24 69.02 75.99 -35.02
N ASP A 25 69.21 74.73 -34.61
CA ASP A 25 70.52 74.08 -34.56
C ASP A 25 70.38 72.58 -34.87
N LYS A 26 71.21 72.10 -35.79
CA LYS A 26 71.27 70.71 -36.25
C LYS A 26 72.00 69.79 -35.27
N ALA A 27 72.88 70.32 -34.42
CA ALA A 27 73.62 69.52 -33.43
C ALA A 27 72.78 69.18 -32.19
N THR A 28 71.96 70.12 -31.71
CA THR A 28 71.09 69.95 -30.54
C THR A 28 69.60 69.75 -30.87
N ASN A 29 69.26 69.60 -32.17
CA ASN A 29 67.90 69.38 -32.68
C ASN A 29 66.85 70.35 -32.12
N ARG A 30 67.20 71.64 -32.06
CA ARG A 30 66.32 72.71 -31.55
C ARG A 30 65.51 73.32 -32.67
N VAL A 31 64.28 73.73 -32.36
CA VAL A 31 63.25 74.06 -33.36
C VAL A 31 62.60 75.42 -33.02
N ILE A 32 62.39 76.27 -34.03
CA ILE A 32 61.82 77.62 -33.89
C ILE A 32 60.29 77.55 -34.06
N ILE A 33 59.53 77.97 -33.05
CA ILE A 33 58.06 77.85 -33.03
C ILE A 33 57.42 79.19 -32.63
N ASP A 34 56.32 79.54 -33.30
CA ASP A 34 55.47 80.68 -32.94
C ASP A 34 54.79 80.44 -31.58
N LYS A 35 55.29 81.15 -30.56
CA LYS A 35 54.79 81.11 -29.18
C LYS A 35 53.27 81.32 -29.08
N LYS A 36 52.65 82.15 -29.94
CA LYS A 36 51.20 82.40 -29.87
C LYS A 36 50.41 81.18 -30.35
N LYS A 37 50.83 80.55 -31.45
CA LYS A 37 50.18 79.35 -31.98
C LYS A 37 50.38 78.15 -31.06
N ALA A 38 51.59 77.95 -30.54
CA ALA A 38 51.88 76.88 -29.58
C ALA A 38 51.02 76.99 -28.31
N LEU A 39 50.93 78.20 -27.71
CA LEU A 39 50.07 78.43 -26.54
C LEU A 39 48.58 78.23 -26.85
N ASN A 40 48.10 78.61 -28.04
CA ASN A 40 46.70 78.38 -28.41
C ASN A 40 46.37 76.89 -28.60
N LEU A 41 47.26 76.10 -29.22
CA LEU A 41 47.07 74.64 -29.30
C LEU A 41 47.10 73.99 -27.92
N LEU A 42 48.01 74.42 -27.02
CA LEU A 42 48.04 73.93 -25.63
C LEU A 42 46.76 74.29 -24.85
N GLN A 43 46.20 75.48 -25.06
CA GLN A 43 44.91 75.87 -24.48
C GLN A 43 43.75 75.02 -25.01
N ARG A 44 43.70 74.77 -26.33
CA ARG A 44 42.71 73.85 -26.94
C ARG A 44 42.86 72.42 -26.40
N LEU A 45 44.09 71.92 -26.26
CA LEU A 45 44.36 70.59 -25.72
C LEU A 45 43.85 70.44 -24.29
N ASN A 46 44.12 71.43 -23.41
CA ASN A 46 43.62 71.42 -22.04
C ASN A 46 42.08 71.36 -21.97
N VAL A 47 41.38 72.14 -22.81
CA VAL A 47 39.90 72.10 -22.86
C VAL A 47 39.41 70.70 -23.28
N CYS A 48 39.96 70.13 -24.35
CA CYS A 48 39.56 68.80 -24.82
C CYS A 48 39.92 67.66 -23.84
N ILE A 49 40.95 67.84 -23.00
CA ILE A 49 41.26 66.90 -21.90
C ILE A 49 40.18 66.95 -20.80
N TYR A 50 39.66 68.13 -20.45
CA TYR A 50 38.54 68.24 -19.51
C TYR A 50 37.25 67.63 -20.09
N GLU A 51 36.93 67.91 -21.36
CA GLU A 51 35.79 67.28 -22.04
C GLU A 51 35.90 65.73 -22.07
N LEU A 52 37.10 65.18 -22.29
CA LEU A 52 37.34 63.73 -22.24
C LEU A 52 37.10 63.14 -20.85
N MET A 53 37.51 63.86 -19.80
CA MET A 53 37.33 63.41 -18.42
C MET A 53 35.84 63.41 -18.04
N GLU A 54 35.08 64.41 -18.48
CA GLU A 54 33.63 64.51 -18.31
C GLU A 54 32.87 63.44 -19.12
N GLU A 55 33.22 63.22 -20.40
CA GLU A 55 32.68 62.11 -21.21
C GLU A 55 32.95 60.75 -20.54
N HIS A 56 34.14 60.55 -19.95
CA HIS A 56 34.48 59.32 -19.25
C HIS A 56 33.70 59.14 -17.95
N GLU A 57 33.60 60.17 -17.10
CA GLU A 57 32.87 60.10 -15.84
C GLU A 57 31.38 59.84 -16.08
N LEU A 58 30.75 60.55 -17.02
CA LEU A 58 29.36 60.31 -17.41
C LEU A 58 29.16 58.87 -17.94
N THR A 59 30.14 58.33 -18.67
CA THR A 59 30.13 56.94 -19.15
C THR A 59 30.29 55.93 -18.01
N GLN A 60 31.06 56.23 -16.96
CA GLN A 60 31.13 55.38 -15.76
C GLN A 60 29.83 55.44 -14.96
N GLN A 61 29.34 56.65 -14.62
CA GLN A 61 28.12 56.84 -13.84
C GLN A 61 26.90 56.18 -14.50
N SER A 62 26.77 56.28 -15.83
CA SER A 62 25.67 55.63 -16.58
C SER A 62 25.80 54.11 -16.65
N ARG A 63 27.02 53.57 -16.80
CA ARG A 63 27.26 52.12 -16.73
C ARG A 63 26.95 51.56 -15.34
N ASP A 64 27.41 52.22 -14.29
CA ASP A 64 27.07 51.86 -12.92
C ASP A 64 25.57 51.93 -12.65
N ALA A 65 24.87 52.96 -13.16
CA ALA A 65 23.43 53.09 -13.02
C ALA A 65 22.69 51.95 -13.73
N ALA A 66 23.12 51.57 -14.93
CA ALA A 66 22.60 50.40 -15.64
C ALA A 66 22.88 49.10 -14.85
N GLU A 67 24.11 48.90 -14.35
CA GLU A 67 24.45 47.70 -13.58
C GLU A 67 23.63 47.57 -12.29
N ARG A 68 23.43 48.67 -11.54
CA ARG A 68 22.53 48.70 -10.37
C ARG A 68 21.09 48.31 -10.74
N GLN A 69 20.61 48.66 -11.93
CA GLN A 69 19.29 48.23 -12.42
C GLN A 69 19.28 46.76 -12.85
N PHE A 70 20.34 46.26 -13.48
CA PHE A 70 20.45 44.84 -13.84
C PHE A 70 20.53 43.94 -12.60
N ARG A 71 21.37 44.29 -11.61
CA ARG A 71 21.44 43.56 -10.33
C ARG A 71 20.06 43.45 -9.68
N ARG A 72 19.36 44.57 -9.46
CA ARG A 72 17.98 44.58 -8.90
C ARG A 72 16.98 43.69 -9.67
N LYS A 73 17.11 43.58 -11.00
CA LYS A 73 16.26 42.70 -11.81
C LYS A 73 16.65 41.23 -11.62
N THR A 74 17.94 40.92 -11.58
CA THR A 74 18.45 39.57 -11.28
C THR A 74 18.05 39.15 -9.86
N ASP A 75 18.21 40.02 -8.88
CA ASP A 75 17.83 39.78 -7.48
C ASP A 75 16.34 39.41 -7.38
N GLY A 76 15.46 40.22 -8.00
CA GLY A 76 14.02 39.91 -8.06
C GLY A 76 13.66 38.62 -8.81
N ILE A 77 14.38 38.27 -9.87
CA ILE A 77 14.22 36.97 -10.57
C ILE A 77 14.61 35.80 -9.66
N VAL A 78 15.64 35.97 -8.81
CA VAL A 78 16.04 34.96 -7.82
C VAL A 78 15.03 34.87 -6.68
N GLU A 79 14.46 36.00 -6.22
CA GLU A 79 13.38 36.03 -5.23
C GLU A 79 12.11 35.32 -5.73
N ASP A 80 11.66 35.62 -6.95
CA ASP A 80 10.50 34.94 -7.58
C ASP A 80 10.77 33.44 -7.80
N ALA A 81 12.00 33.07 -8.22
CA ALA A 81 12.37 31.66 -8.41
C ALA A 81 12.44 30.88 -7.08
N ASN A 82 12.98 31.49 -6.02
CA ASN A 82 12.99 30.90 -4.68
C ASN A 82 11.55 30.70 -4.17
N ARG A 83 10.69 31.71 -4.30
CA ARG A 83 9.28 31.61 -3.92
C ARG A 83 8.55 30.50 -4.69
N MET A 84 8.78 30.39 -6.00
CA MET A 84 8.20 29.29 -6.79
C MET A 84 8.70 27.91 -6.33
N ALA A 85 9.96 27.81 -5.92
CA ALA A 85 10.50 26.57 -5.34
C ALA A 85 9.89 26.26 -3.95
N GLU A 86 9.65 27.28 -3.12
CA GLU A 86 8.94 27.14 -1.84
C GLU A 86 7.48 26.71 -2.03
N ASP A 87 6.74 27.31 -2.98
CA ASP A 87 5.36 26.95 -3.31
C ASP A 87 5.26 25.50 -3.83
N VAL A 88 6.21 25.07 -4.69
CA VAL A 88 6.30 23.68 -5.18
C VAL A 88 6.67 22.71 -4.05
N TYR A 89 7.60 23.08 -3.17
CA TYR A 89 7.97 22.27 -2.02
C TYR A 89 6.77 22.08 -1.07
N ALA A 90 6.09 23.17 -0.70
CA ALA A 90 4.89 23.14 0.13
C ALA A 90 3.79 22.25 -0.49
N GLY A 91 3.54 22.40 -1.80
CA GLY A 91 2.59 21.56 -2.54
C GLY A 91 2.94 20.06 -2.49
N SER A 92 4.22 19.72 -2.64
CA SER A 92 4.67 18.32 -2.53
C SER A 92 4.54 17.75 -1.11
N VAL A 93 4.86 18.53 -0.07
CA VAL A 93 4.68 18.12 1.33
C VAL A 93 3.21 17.90 1.65
N MET A 94 2.32 18.82 1.24
CA MET A 94 0.87 18.68 1.41
C MET A 94 0.32 17.46 0.67
N TYR A 95 0.80 17.18 -0.55
CA TYR A 95 0.42 15.97 -1.28
C TYR A 95 0.87 14.69 -0.54
N THR A 96 2.06 14.68 0.07
CA THR A 96 2.50 13.52 0.86
C THR A 96 1.72 13.34 2.17
N ASP A 97 1.31 14.42 2.85
CA ASP A 97 0.45 14.31 4.05
C ASP A 97 -0.94 13.73 3.70
N GLU A 98 -1.56 14.25 2.64
CA GLU A 98 -2.84 13.75 2.11
C GLU A 98 -2.75 12.29 1.65
N ALA A 99 -1.65 11.90 1.00
CA ALA A 99 -1.41 10.51 0.60
C ALA A 99 -1.21 9.56 1.80
N LEU A 100 -0.46 9.99 2.83
CA LEU A 100 -0.28 9.23 4.07
C LEU A 100 -1.59 9.09 4.85
N ARG A 101 -2.41 10.16 4.88
CA ARG A 101 -3.73 10.14 5.51
C ARG A 101 -4.65 9.12 4.85
N ARG A 102 -4.71 9.09 3.52
CA ARG A 102 -5.48 8.08 2.76
C ARG A 102 -5.02 6.64 3.05
N VAL A 103 -3.72 6.42 3.25
CA VAL A 103 -3.20 5.10 3.67
C VAL A 103 -3.66 4.78 5.10
N GLN A 104 -3.65 5.74 6.01
CA GLN A 104 -4.18 5.58 7.37
C GLN A 104 -5.69 5.28 7.37
N ASP A 105 -6.48 5.98 6.54
CA ASP A 105 -7.92 5.75 6.39
C ASP A 105 -8.20 4.32 5.88
N ILE A 106 -7.49 3.88 4.83
CA ILE A 106 -7.58 2.49 4.30
C ILE A 106 -7.16 1.45 5.36
N MET A 107 -6.15 1.75 6.18
CA MET A 107 -5.75 0.88 7.29
C MET A 107 -6.84 0.81 8.38
N GLN A 108 -7.54 1.90 8.65
CA GLN A 108 -8.65 1.95 9.62
C GLN A 108 -9.85 1.14 9.09
N ASP A 109 -10.27 1.37 7.84
CA ASP A 109 -11.33 0.60 7.17
C ASP A 109 -11.02 -0.92 7.20
N ALA A 110 -9.76 -1.30 6.97
CA ALA A 110 -9.32 -2.68 7.05
C ALA A 110 -9.37 -3.26 8.49
N MET A 111 -8.99 -2.48 9.50
CA MET A 111 -9.09 -2.90 10.91
C MET A 111 -10.55 -3.07 11.36
N ASP A 112 -11.44 -2.19 10.92
CA ASP A 112 -12.85 -2.23 11.30
C ASP A 112 -13.60 -3.36 10.56
N SER A 113 -13.26 -3.61 9.29
CA SER A 113 -13.70 -4.79 8.53
C SER A 113 -13.26 -6.11 9.19
N VAL A 114 -12.00 -6.20 9.65
CA VAL A 114 -11.51 -7.36 10.40
C VAL A 114 -12.25 -7.50 11.74
N ARG A 115 -12.54 -6.40 12.45
CA ARG A 115 -13.33 -6.44 13.69
C ARG A 115 -14.74 -6.99 13.44
N GLU A 116 -15.43 -6.48 12.41
CA GLU A 116 -16.75 -7.00 12.02
C GLU A 116 -16.73 -8.51 11.74
N ILE A 117 -15.69 -9.03 11.09
CA ILE A 117 -15.55 -10.48 10.81
C ILE A 117 -15.31 -11.25 12.11
N CYS A 118 -14.47 -10.75 13.02
CA CYS A 118 -14.26 -11.36 14.34
C CYS A 118 -15.53 -11.38 15.18
N ASP A 119 -16.32 -10.30 15.20
CA ASP A 119 -17.56 -10.21 15.97
C ASP A 119 -18.63 -11.16 15.42
N LYS A 120 -18.82 -11.20 14.10
CA LYS A 120 -19.73 -12.17 13.43
C LYS A 120 -19.31 -13.62 13.69
N MET A 121 -18.01 -13.91 13.74
CA MET A 121 -17.47 -15.23 14.08
C MET A 121 -17.71 -15.58 15.56
N ASN A 122 -17.57 -14.61 16.47
CA ASN A 122 -17.85 -14.80 17.89
C ASN A 122 -19.34 -15.10 18.14
N ASP A 123 -20.25 -14.38 17.46
CA ASP A 123 -21.70 -14.61 17.55
C ASP A 123 -22.09 -16.00 17.03
N ALA A 124 -21.56 -16.41 15.87
CA ALA A 124 -21.80 -17.75 15.32
C ALA A 124 -21.28 -18.86 16.25
N LEU A 125 -20.09 -18.67 16.84
CA LEU A 125 -19.52 -19.62 17.80
C LEU A 125 -20.31 -19.67 19.11
N ALA A 126 -20.87 -18.54 19.56
CA ALA A 126 -21.78 -18.48 20.70
C ALA A 126 -23.11 -19.20 20.41
N GLN A 127 -23.64 -19.10 19.19
CA GLN A 127 -24.82 -19.84 18.75
C GLN A 127 -24.56 -21.35 18.71
N GLU A 128 -23.47 -21.83 18.10
CA GLU A 128 -23.17 -23.27 18.08
C GLU A 128 -22.87 -23.83 19.47
N LYS A 129 -22.24 -23.05 20.35
CA LYS A 129 -22.10 -23.40 21.77
C LYS A 129 -23.44 -23.54 22.49
N SER A 130 -24.47 -22.81 22.06
CA SER A 130 -25.86 -22.96 22.53
C SER A 130 -26.52 -24.22 21.96
N ASN A 131 -26.35 -24.49 20.66
CA ASN A 131 -26.83 -25.70 20.00
C ASN A 131 -26.29 -26.96 20.70
N VAL A 132 -24.97 -27.08 20.84
CA VAL A 132 -24.31 -28.21 21.52
C VAL A 132 -24.81 -28.37 22.97
N ARG A 133 -25.12 -27.27 23.67
CA ARG A 133 -25.67 -27.32 25.03
C ARG A 133 -27.12 -27.80 25.07
N ARG A 134 -27.93 -27.44 24.08
CA ARG A 134 -29.29 -27.96 23.89
C ARG A 134 -29.23 -29.47 23.61
N ASP A 135 -28.41 -29.88 22.67
CA ASP A 135 -28.25 -31.28 22.24
C ASP A 135 -27.78 -32.17 23.41
N GLN A 136 -26.84 -31.68 24.24
CA GLN A 136 -26.44 -32.34 25.49
C GLN A 136 -27.60 -32.49 26.49
N SER A 137 -28.51 -31.52 26.56
CA SER A 137 -29.68 -31.60 27.44
C SER A 137 -30.77 -32.55 26.92
N GLU A 138 -30.96 -32.62 25.60
CA GLU A 138 -31.90 -33.54 24.95
C GLU A 138 -31.41 -35.00 25.04
N LEU A 139 -30.11 -35.23 24.81
CA LEU A 139 -29.47 -36.54 25.03
C LEU A 139 -29.57 -36.97 26.51
N LYS A 140 -29.39 -36.03 27.45
CA LYS A 140 -29.59 -36.31 28.88
C LYS A 140 -31.04 -36.67 29.20
N SER A 141 -32.02 -35.97 28.60
CA SER A 141 -33.44 -36.33 28.74
C SER A 141 -33.70 -37.74 28.25
N HIS A 142 -33.24 -38.09 27.04
CA HIS A 142 -33.40 -39.45 26.50
C HIS A 142 -32.79 -40.53 27.41
N LEU A 143 -31.66 -40.26 28.06
CA LEU A 143 -31.06 -41.18 29.04
C LEU A 143 -31.87 -41.29 30.35
N GLU A 144 -32.60 -40.24 30.74
CA GLU A 144 -33.52 -40.26 31.87
C GLU A 144 -34.86 -40.94 31.51
N ASP A 145 -35.37 -40.76 30.29
CA ASP A 145 -36.52 -41.49 29.75
C ASP A 145 -36.23 -43.00 29.62
N LEU A 146 -35.01 -43.35 29.17
CA LEU A 146 -34.52 -44.74 29.11
C LEU A 146 -34.41 -45.41 30.49
N ARG A 147 -34.34 -44.65 31.59
CA ARG A 147 -34.36 -45.20 32.96
C ARG A 147 -35.69 -45.90 33.27
N ASP A 148 -36.78 -45.44 32.67
CA ASP A 148 -38.12 -45.99 32.82
C ASP A 148 -38.31 -47.30 32.00
N THR A 149 -37.32 -47.74 31.21
CA THR A 149 -37.37 -49.07 30.57
C THR A 149 -37.51 -50.21 31.58
N ASN A 150 -36.97 -50.09 32.79
CA ASN A 150 -37.20 -51.08 33.87
C ASN A 150 -38.69 -51.24 34.22
N LYS A 151 -39.47 -50.15 34.20
CA LYS A 151 -40.92 -50.16 34.46
C LYS A 151 -41.68 -50.81 33.30
N TYR A 152 -41.25 -50.58 32.05
CA TYR A 152 -41.82 -51.29 30.89
C TYR A 152 -41.41 -52.76 30.81
N MET A 153 -40.19 -53.14 31.20
CA MET A 153 -39.76 -54.54 31.32
C MET A 153 -40.62 -55.31 32.33
N ASN A 154 -40.85 -54.74 33.52
CA ASN A 154 -41.78 -55.30 34.51
C ASN A 154 -43.21 -55.48 33.94
N LEU A 155 -43.68 -54.54 33.11
CA LEU A 155 -45.00 -54.60 32.48
C LEU A 155 -45.06 -55.70 31.39
N ILE A 156 -43.98 -55.86 30.62
CA ILE A 156 -43.82 -56.92 29.61
C ILE A 156 -43.76 -58.30 30.30
N GLU A 157 -43.02 -58.44 31.40
CA GLU A 157 -42.98 -59.69 32.19
C GLU A 157 -44.36 -60.05 32.76
N GLN A 158 -45.08 -59.07 33.32
CA GLN A 158 -46.46 -59.28 33.80
C GLN A 158 -47.38 -59.74 32.66
N ARG A 159 -47.36 -59.04 31.51
CA ARG A 159 -48.20 -59.40 30.35
C ARG A 159 -47.83 -60.76 29.75
N ASN A 160 -46.55 -61.10 29.68
CA ASN A 160 -46.10 -62.43 29.25
C ASN A 160 -46.57 -63.55 30.21
N LYS A 161 -46.57 -63.29 31.52
CA LYS A 161 -47.07 -64.20 32.55
C LYS A 161 -48.58 -64.42 32.49
N GLU A 162 -49.34 -63.44 32.01
CA GLU A 162 -50.76 -63.59 31.68
C GLU A 162 -50.98 -64.39 30.40
N ILE A 163 -50.28 -64.03 29.31
CA ILE A 163 -50.35 -64.73 28.02
C ILE A 163 -49.98 -66.21 28.16
N ALA A 164 -49.02 -66.54 29.02
CA ALA A 164 -48.67 -67.93 29.34
C ALA A 164 -49.82 -68.70 30.02
N LYS A 165 -50.52 -68.09 30.99
CA LYS A 165 -51.70 -68.69 31.65
C LYS A 165 -52.87 -68.86 30.68
N GLU A 166 -53.08 -67.88 29.80
CA GLU A 166 -54.14 -67.88 28.80
C GLU A 166 -53.89 -68.94 27.72
N ARG A 167 -52.64 -69.06 27.23
CA ARG A 167 -52.21 -70.12 26.32
C ARG A 167 -52.28 -71.51 26.96
N ALA A 168 -51.98 -71.67 28.25
CA ALA A 168 -52.10 -72.95 28.93
C ALA A 168 -53.56 -73.44 28.94
N LYS A 169 -54.51 -72.59 29.35
CA LYS A 169 -55.95 -72.91 29.31
C LYS A 169 -56.42 -73.27 27.90
N ARG A 170 -56.10 -72.41 26.91
CA ARG A 170 -56.47 -72.61 25.51
C ARG A 170 -55.73 -73.79 24.83
N GLY A 171 -54.67 -74.30 25.45
CA GLY A 171 -54.00 -75.54 25.06
C GLY A 171 -54.86 -76.75 25.44
N GLN A 172 -55.27 -76.83 26.71
CA GLN A 172 -56.14 -77.90 27.22
C GLN A 172 -57.47 -77.97 26.43
N GLU A 173 -58.12 -76.82 26.20
CA GLU A 173 -59.34 -76.71 25.38
C GLU A 173 -59.17 -77.19 23.93
N LYS A 174 -57.94 -77.25 23.41
CA LYS A 174 -57.63 -77.66 22.03
C LYS A 174 -57.20 -79.12 21.91
N GLU A 175 -56.46 -79.64 22.88
CA GLU A 175 -56.04 -81.05 22.87
C GLU A 175 -57.26 -81.97 22.86
N GLU A 176 -58.29 -81.68 23.66
CA GLU A 176 -59.58 -82.37 23.64
C GLU A 176 -60.21 -82.37 22.23
N ALA A 177 -60.25 -81.20 21.58
CA ALA A 177 -60.91 -81.02 20.28
C ALA A 177 -60.15 -81.66 19.09
N THR A 178 -58.81 -81.72 19.12
CA THR A 178 -58.00 -82.21 17.98
C THR A 178 -58.02 -83.74 17.79
N SER A 179 -58.45 -84.50 18.80
CA SER A 179 -58.48 -85.97 18.77
C SER A 179 -59.35 -86.59 17.66
N VAL A 180 -60.36 -85.86 17.17
CA VAL A 180 -61.44 -86.40 16.34
C VAL A 180 -61.10 -86.49 14.83
N TYR A 181 -60.19 -85.65 14.32
CA TYR A 181 -60.02 -85.41 12.88
C TYR A 181 -58.67 -85.84 12.26
N ALA A 182 -57.80 -86.50 13.02
CA ALA A 182 -56.42 -86.81 12.59
C ALA A 182 -56.30 -87.90 11.50
N SER A 183 -57.40 -88.59 11.13
CA SER A 183 -57.36 -89.89 10.42
C SER A 183 -57.63 -89.83 8.91
N VAL A 184 -57.66 -88.66 8.27
CA VAL A 184 -57.95 -88.53 6.82
C VAL A 184 -56.88 -87.69 6.11
N LYS A 185 -56.16 -88.30 5.16
CA LYS A 185 -55.29 -87.61 4.20
C LYS A 185 -55.96 -87.58 2.82
N PRO A 186 -56.28 -86.41 2.25
CA PRO A 186 -56.71 -86.30 0.85
C PRO A 186 -55.50 -86.28 -0.10
N GLU A 187 -55.61 -86.97 -1.24
CA GLU A 187 -54.71 -86.79 -2.38
C GLU A 187 -55.25 -85.68 -3.29
N ILE A 188 -54.38 -84.80 -3.78
CA ILE A 188 -54.73 -83.74 -4.74
C ILE A 188 -54.23 -84.16 -6.12
N LYS A 189 -55.13 -84.20 -7.10
CA LYS A 189 -54.79 -84.42 -8.52
C LYS A 189 -55.06 -83.12 -9.28
N ILE A 190 -54.04 -82.60 -9.95
CA ILE A 190 -54.11 -81.39 -10.76
C ILE A 190 -54.64 -81.76 -12.15
N ASN A 191 -55.45 -80.88 -12.74
CA ASN A 191 -56.13 -81.15 -14.01
C ASN A 191 -55.47 -80.33 -15.15
N GLU A 192 -54.57 -80.95 -15.89
CA GLU A 192 -53.62 -80.28 -16.80
C GLU A 192 -54.31 -79.50 -17.94
N GLU A 193 -55.43 -80.00 -18.47
CA GLU A 193 -56.26 -79.33 -19.49
C GLU A 193 -56.68 -77.88 -19.12
N TYR A 194 -56.71 -77.54 -17.82
CA TYR A 194 -57.06 -76.20 -17.37
C TYR A 194 -55.97 -75.16 -17.68
N PHE A 195 -54.70 -75.56 -17.72
CA PHE A 195 -53.60 -74.63 -18.00
C PHE A 195 -53.48 -74.37 -19.51
N GLU A 196 -53.61 -75.41 -20.33
CA GLU A 196 -53.59 -75.28 -21.80
C GLU A 196 -54.71 -74.37 -22.32
N LYS A 197 -55.95 -74.54 -21.83
CA LYS A 197 -57.11 -73.71 -22.25
C LYS A 197 -57.00 -72.24 -21.85
N ASN A 198 -56.21 -71.91 -20.83
CA ASN A 198 -55.99 -70.53 -20.40
C ASN A 198 -54.75 -69.89 -21.08
N GLY A 199 -54.01 -70.64 -21.92
CA GLY A 199 -52.97 -70.08 -22.78
C GLY A 199 -51.78 -69.47 -22.03
N ILE A 200 -51.38 -70.06 -20.90
CA ILE A 200 -50.24 -69.61 -20.08
C ILE A 200 -49.06 -70.56 -20.33
N PRO A 201 -48.02 -70.14 -21.09
CA PRO A 201 -46.77 -70.89 -21.18
C PRO A 201 -46.05 -70.90 -19.82
N LEU A 202 -45.43 -72.02 -19.48
CA LEU A 202 -44.68 -72.21 -18.24
C LEU A 202 -43.18 -72.29 -18.55
N GLU A 203 -42.45 -71.18 -18.42
CA GLU A 203 -41.02 -71.10 -18.73
C GLU A 203 -40.29 -70.09 -17.80
N THR A 204 -38.94 -70.12 -17.79
CA THR A 204 -38.16 -69.98 -16.54
C THR A 204 -36.88 -69.12 -16.69
N GLU A 205 -36.56 -68.34 -15.65
CA GLU A 205 -35.27 -67.70 -15.23
C GLU A 205 -34.19 -67.24 -16.25
N GLU A 206 -33.72 -65.98 -16.16
CA GLU A 206 -32.31 -65.59 -15.80
C GLU A 206 -32.10 -64.04 -15.70
N PRO A 207 -30.96 -63.49 -15.16
CA PRO A 207 -30.80 -62.07 -14.76
C PRO A 207 -29.52 -61.30 -15.24
N GLU A 208 -29.45 -59.98 -14.98
CA GLU A 208 -28.28 -59.03 -15.03
C GLU A 208 -28.58 -57.83 -14.06
N GLU A 209 -27.75 -56.81 -13.71
CA GLU A 209 -26.47 -56.20 -14.16
C GLU A 209 -25.78 -55.47 -12.94
N GLU A 210 -24.59 -54.84 -13.08
CA GLU A 210 -23.96 -53.90 -12.10
C GLU A 210 -23.52 -52.55 -12.74
N PRO A 211 -23.40 -51.42 -11.99
CA PRO A 211 -22.81 -50.16 -12.47
C PRO A 211 -21.43 -49.79 -11.86
N GLU A 212 -20.71 -48.87 -12.54
CA GLU A 212 -19.25 -48.67 -12.43
C GLU A 212 -18.69 -47.61 -11.42
N LYS A 213 -17.36 -47.42 -11.51
CA LYS A 213 -16.41 -46.73 -10.61
C LYS A 213 -16.48 -45.20 -10.59
N ASN A 214 -15.78 -44.63 -9.61
CA ASN A 214 -15.60 -43.19 -9.38
C ASN A 214 -14.10 -42.81 -9.43
N THR A 215 -13.73 -41.59 -9.85
CA THR A 215 -12.33 -41.09 -9.88
C THR A 215 -12.24 -39.59 -9.60
N GLY A 216 -11.20 -39.15 -8.89
CA GLY A 216 -10.95 -37.72 -8.63
C GLY A 216 -10.02 -37.40 -7.46
N GLU A 217 -8.71 -37.64 -7.61
CA GLU A 217 -7.69 -37.15 -6.66
C GLU A 217 -6.92 -35.95 -7.23
N THR A 218 -6.79 -34.87 -6.45
CA THR A 218 -5.87 -33.75 -6.73
C THR A 218 -5.27 -33.20 -5.43
N GLY A 219 -4.18 -33.82 -4.96
CA GLY A 219 -3.38 -33.29 -3.85
C GLY A 219 -2.39 -32.20 -4.34
N ALA A 220 -2.39 -31.04 -3.70
CA ALA A 220 -1.44 -29.96 -3.97
C ALA A 220 -0.41 -29.84 -2.83
N GLU A 221 0.88 -30.09 -3.12
CA GLU A 221 1.96 -29.90 -2.15
C GLU A 221 2.29 -28.43 -1.94
N ILE A 222 2.22 -27.94 -0.70
CA ILE A 222 2.70 -26.62 -0.31
C ILE A 222 4.10 -26.77 0.29
N LYS A 223 5.09 -26.09 -0.30
CA LYS A 223 6.48 -26.03 0.20
C LYS A 223 6.79 -24.60 0.63
N VAL A 224 7.25 -24.46 1.87
CA VAL A 224 7.54 -23.17 2.52
C VAL A 224 9.04 -23.03 2.71
N ASN A 225 9.64 -21.97 2.17
CA ASN A 225 11.06 -21.67 2.40
C ASN A 225 11.25 -21.10 3.81
N LEU A 226 12.29 -21.56 4.50
CA LEU A 226 12.61 -21.25 5.90
C LEU A 226 13.91 -20.43 6.03
N ASP A 227 14.26 -19.67 4.99
CA ASP A 227 15.52 -18.93 4.93
C ASP A 227 15.55 -17.77 5.94
N ALA A 228 16.62 -17.74 6.75
CA ALA A 228 16.71 -16.91 7.95
C ALA A 228 16.78 -15.38 7.70
N GLU A 229 16.86 -14.94 6.44
CA GLU A 229 16.98 -13.52 6.10
C GLU A 229 15.71 -12.72 6.39
N TYR A 230 14.53 -13.36 6.36
CA TYR A 230 13.25 -12.72 6.71
C TYR A 230 13.20 -12.17 8.14
N PHE A 231 14.03 -12.70 9.05
CA PHE A 231 14.04 -12.28 10.46
C PHE A 231 15.05 -11.15 10.77
N LYS A 232 15.98 -10.81 9.87
CA LYS A 232 17.05 -9.85 10.16
C LYS A 232 16.60 -8.39 10.23
N TRP A 233 15.49 -8.02 9.59
CA TRP A 233 15.06 -6.62 9.46
C TRP A 233 14.65 -5.90 10.77
N LYS A 234 14.78 -6.57 11.93
CA LYS A 234 14.50 -5.99 13.25
C LYS A 234 15.73 -5.62 14.10
N GLU A 235 16.93 -6.09 13.77
CA GLU A 235 18.12 -5.79 14.60
C GLU A 235 18.79 -4.46 14.19
N ASP A 236 18.80 -4.11 12.90
CA ASP A 236 19.33 -2.83 12.40
C ASP A 236 18.47 -1.59 12.77
N ALA A 237 17.29 -1.81 13.37
CA ALA A 237 16.31 -0.75 13.66
C ALA A 237 16.46 -0.08 15.03
N ASP A 238 17.15 -0.72 15.99
CA ASP A 238 17.26 -0.28 17.40
C ASP A 238 18.73 -0.28 17.88
N GLY A 239 19.65 -0.01 16.93
CA GLY A 239 21.07 -0.37 17.02
C GLY A 239 22.09 0.78 16.92
N GLY A 240 21.79 1.95 17.49
CA GLY A 240 22.83 2.93 17.88
C GLY A 240 22.91 4.26 17.12
N LYS A 241 22.54 5.34 17.82
CA LYS A 241 23.12 6.68 17.66
C LYS A 241 23.37 7.28 19.03
N GLU A 242 24.64 7.53 19.36
CA GLU A 242 24.99 8.30 20.56
C GLU A 242 24.63 9.78 20.37
N GLU A 243 23.79 10.31 21.27
CA GLU A 243 23.49 11.75 21.28
C GLU A 243 24.69 12.56 21.80
N LYS A 244 25.46 13.16 20.87
CA LYS A 244 26.39 14.24 21.23
C LYS A 244 25.60 15.48 21.70
N LYS A 245 25.50 15.64 23.02
CA LYS A 245 24.93 16.84 23.65
C LYS A 245 25.70 18.10 23.22
N PRO A 246 25.01 19.21 22.88
CA PRO A 246 25.67 20.47 22.57
C PRO A 246 26.23 21.13 23.84
N GLU A 247 27.49 21.58 23.78
CA GLU A 247 28.13 22.29 24.89
C GLU A 247 27.49 23.67 25.10
N ARG A 248 26.79 23.85 26.23
CA ARG A 248 26.36 25.19 26.66
C ARG A 248 27.51 25.90 27.36
N HIS A 249 28.16 26.81 26.64
CA HIS A 249 29.26 27.64 27.17
C HIS A 249 28.77 28.55 28.32
N SER A 250 28.97 28.13 29.56
CA SER A 250 28.49 28.85 30.74
C SER A 250 29.42 30.00 31.15
N PHE A 251 29.21 31.18 30.57
CA PHE A 251 29.75 32.42 31.11
C PHE A 251 28.83 32.97 32.21
N PHE A 252 29.15 32.74 33.50
CA PHE A 252 28.92 33.74 34.55
C PHE A 252 29.58 33.38 35.90
N GLY A 253 30.27 34.37 36.49
CA GLY A 253 30.22 34.61 37.93
C GLY A 253 31.11 33.78 38.87
N LYS A 254 32.33 34.27 39.14
CA LYS A 254 32.88 34.28 40.51
C LYS A 254 33.83 35.46 40.73
N ARG A 255 33.31 36.52 41.36
CA ARG A 255 34.15 37.49 42.08
C ARG A 255 34.59 36.82 43.39
N SER A 256 35.89 36.83 43.67
CA SER A 256 36.40 36.74 45.05
C SER A 256 36.68 38.16 45.57
N LYS A 257 36.80 38.25 46.89
CA LYS A 257 37.46 39.36 47.60
C LYS A 257 38.94 39.44 47.19
#